data_AF-A0A8I1QV63-F1
#
_entry.id   AF-A0A8I1QV63-F1
#
_cell.length_a   1.000
_cell.length_b   1.000
_cell.length_c   1.000
_cell.angle_alpha   90.00
_cell.angle_beta   90.00
_cell.angle_gamma   90.00
#
_symmetry.space_group_name_H-M   'P 1'
#
loop_
_entity.id
_entity.type
_entity.pdbx_description
1 polymer ?
#
loop_
_entity_poly.entity_id
_entity_poly.type
_entity_poly.pdbx_seq_one_letter_code
_entity_poly.pdbx_strand_id
1 'polypeptide(L)' 'MSHNDELFVINGEKFEAKTYCFNMEEGDDVMFLEGSPFGVCVSATLLNLRTRNKCEVWCE' A
#
# COMPACT_ATOMS: atom_id res chain seq x y z
N MET A 1 9.93 16.97 -9.95
CA MET A 1 9.85 15.80 -9.06
C MET A 1 8.47 15.24 -9.29
N SER A 2 8.32 14.12 -10.00
CA SER A 2 6.97 13.57 -10.19
C SER A 2 6.56 12.93 -8.86
N HIS A 3 5.57 13.53 -8.24
CA HIS A 3 4.68 12.86 -7.30
C HIS A 3 4.00 11.78 -8.13
N ASN A 4 4.64 10.61 -8.27
CA ASN A 4 3.94 9.44 -8.76
C ASN A 4 3.11 9.02 -7.56
N ASP A 5 1.92 9.57 -7.46
CA ASP A 5 0.91 9.15 -6.50
C ASP A 5 0.57 7.70 -6.87
N GLU A 6 1.34 6.76 -6.32
CA GLU A 6 1.13 5.34 -6.50
C GLU A 6 -0.14 5.00 -5.73
N LEU A 7 -1.24 4.94 -6.47
CA LEU A 7 -2.54 4.51 -5.99
C LEU A 7 -2.65 3.00 -6.13
N PHE A 8 -2.94 2.33 -5.02
CA PHE A 8 -3.17 0.89 -4.96
C PHE A 8 -4.64 0.63 -4.68
N VAL A 9 -5.21 -0.36 -5.37
CA VAL A 9 -6.50 -0.94 -5.01
C VAL A 9 -6.23 -2.30 -4.41
N ILE A 10 -6.45 -2.44 -3.10
CA ILE A 10 -6.18 -3.67 -2.35
C ILE A 10 -7.50 -4.13 -1.75
N ASN A 11 -7.96 -5.32 -2.14
CA ASN A 11 -9.26 -5.87 -1.74
C ASN A 11 -10.46 -4.94 -2.05
N GLY A 12 -10.35 -4.09 -3.07
CA GLY A 12 -11.41 -3.15 -3.48
C GLY A 12 -11.35 -1.78 -2.81
N GLU A 13 -10.50 -1.60 -1.80
CA GLU A 13 -10.28 -0.32 -1.12
C GLU A 13 -9.08 0.43 -1.70
N LYS A 14 -9.10 1.76 -1.64
CA LYS A 14 -8.04 2.62 -2.19
C LYS A 14 -7.00 2.96 -1.13
N PHE A 15 -5.75 2.91 -1.55
CA PHE A 15 -4.60 3.28 -0.74
C PHE A 15 -3.66 4.16 -1.56
N GLU A 16 -3.11 5.19 -0.93
CA GLU A 16 -2.17 6.11 -1.58
C GLU A 16 -0.80 5.99 -0.91
N ALA A 17 0.27 5.83 -1.68
CA ALA A 17 1.62 5.85 -1.12
C ALA A 17 1.90 7.14 -0.34
N LYS A 18 2.39 7.04 0.91
CA LYS A 18 2.83 8.22 1.67
C LYS A 18 4.07 8.86 1.06
N THR A 19 4.92 8.05 0.44
CA THR A 19 6.15 8.47 -0.22
C THR A 19 6.29 7.77 -1.57
N TYR A 20 7.07 6.68 -1.62
CA TYR A 20 7.30 5.90 -2.83
C TYR A 20 7.42 4.43 -2.48
N CYS A 21 6.68 3.57 -3.18
CA CYS A 21 6.61 2.14 -2.90
C CYS A 21 7.30 1.36 -4.01
N PHE A 22 8.63 1.32 -3.90
CA PHE A 22 9.50 0.72 -4.92
C PHE A 22 9.15 -0.75 -5.23
N ASN A 23 8.97 -1.03 -6.53
CA ASN A 23 8.80 -2.38 -7.07
C ASN A 23 7.60 -3.12 -6.43
N MET A 24 6.49 -2.40 -6.25
CA MET A 24 5.17 -2.97 -5.99
C MET A 24 4.34 -2.91 -7.27
N GLU A 25 3.86 -4.06 -7.74
CA GLU A 25 3.18 -4.19 -9.03
C GLU A 25 1.77 -4.76 -8.85
N GLU A 26 0.88 -4.49 -9.81
CA GLU A 26 -0.46 -5.07 -9.82
C GLU A 26 -0.39 -6.61 -9.82
N GLY A 27 -1.17 -7.24 -8.96
CA GLY A 27 -1.17 -8.69 -8.77
C GLY A 27 -0.18 -9.20 -7.72
N ASP A 28 0.67 -8.34 -7.14
CA ASP A 28 1.48 -8.72 -5.99
C ASP A 28 0.63 -8.98 -4.75
N ASP A 29 0.87 -10.11 -4.09
CA ASP A 29 0.28 -10.38 -2.78
C ASP A 29 0.95 -9.50 -1.71
N VAL A 30 0.12 -8.83 -0.90
CA VAL A 30 0.57 -7.97 0.18
C VAL A 30 0.00 -8.41 1.52
N MET A 31 0.77 -8.19 2.58
CA MET A 31 0.34 -8.41 3.96
C MET A 31 0.35 -7.10 4.73
N PHE A 32 -0.73 -6.82 5.46
CA PHE A 32 -0.79 -5.69 6.37
C PHE A 32 0.02 -6.01 7.63
N LEU A 33 1.11 -5.28 7.84
CA LEU A 33 1.88 -5.32 9.08
C LEU A 33 1.25 -4.42 10.14
N GLU A 34 0.67 -3.30 9.70
CA GLU A 34 -0.05 -2.34 10.53
C GLU A 34 -1.24 -1.79 9.73
N GLY A 35 -2.28 -1.35 10.44
CA GLY A 35 -3.56 -0.97 9.84
C GLY A 35 -4.41 -2.20 9.51
N SER A 36 -5.56 -1.96 8.90
CA SER A 36 -6.51 -3.01 8.51
C SER A 36 -7.02 -2.73 7.09
N PRO A 37 -7.21 -3.75 6.26
CA PRO A 37 -7.88 -3.61 4.97
C PRO A 37 -9.37 -3.27 5.10
N PHE A 38 -9.94 -3.39 6.30
CA PHE A 38 -11.36 -3.15 6.57
C PHE A 38 -11.53 -2.29 7.84
N GLY A 39 -12.23 -1.16 7.73
CA GLY A 39 -12.57 -0.28 8.86
C GLY A 39 -12.01 1.15 8.73
N VAL A 40 -12.00 1.91 9.84
CA VAL A 40 -11.52 3.30 9.87
C VAL A 40 -9.98 3.30 9.89
N CYS A 41 -9.37 3.13 8.72
CA CYS A 41 -7.93 3.22 8.56
C CYS A 41 -7.53 4.68 8.26
N VAL A 42 -6.48 5.18 8.93
CA VAL A 42 -5.84 6.45 8.57
C VAL A 42 -4.59 6.19 7.74
N SER A 43 -3.79 5.19 8.14
CA SER A 43 -2.66 4.70 7.37
C SER A 43 -2.38 3.23 7.64
N ALA A 44 -1.72 2.57 6.69
CA ALA A 44 -1.30 1.18 6.81
C ALA A 44 0.16 0.99 6.40
N THR A 45 0.77 -0.09 6.90
CA THR A 45 2.09 -0.55 6.48
C THR A 45 1.93 -1.89 5.79
N LEU A 46 2.22 -1.92 4.49
CA LEU A 46 2.13 -3.10 3.64
C LEU A 46 3.49 -3.77 3.51
N LEU A 47 3.51 -5.10 3.49
CA LEU A 47 4.65 -5.92 3.08
C LEU A 47 4.32 -6.61 1.77
N ASN A 48 5.07 -6.32 0.71
CA ASN A 48 5.01 -7.08 -0.53
C ASN A 48 5.64 -8.47 -0.32
N LEU A 49 4.90 -9.55 -0.59
CA LEU A 49 5.40 -10.90 -0.33
C LEU A 49 6.40 -11.39 -1.39
N ARG A 50 6.34 -10.85 -2.62
CA ARG A 50 7.30 -11.13 -3.70
C ARG A 50 8.64 -10.48 -3.43
N THR A 51 8.66 -9.18 -3.16
CA THR A 51 9.90 -8.39 -3.02
C THR A 51 10.41 -8.29 -1.58
N ARG A 52 9.56 -8.59 -0.59
CA ARG A 52 9.82 -8.37 0.84
C ARG A 52 10.02 -6.90 1.22
N ASN A 53 9.62 -5.98 0.35
CA ASN A 53 9.67 -4.54 0.62
C ASN A 53 8.46 -4.09 1.42
N LYS A 54 8.67 -3.07 2.25
CA LYS A 54 7.61 -2.37 2.98
C LYS A 54 7.19 -1.11 2.25
N CYS A 55 5.91 -0.77 2.37
CA CYS A 55 5.31 0.43 1.81
C CYS A 55 4.34 1.02 2.84
N GLU A 56 4.47 2.33 3.09
CA GLU A 56 3.52 3.05 3.93
C GLU A 56 2.50 3.75 3.05
N VAL A 57 1.23 3.60 3.38
CA VAL A 57 0.11 4.17 2.62
C VAL A 57 -0.85 4.93 3.50
N TRP A 58 -1.50 5.95 2.94
CA TRP A 58 -2.75 6.51 3.45
C TRP A 58 -3.92 5.62 3.03
N CYS A 59 -4.94 5.56 3.89
CA CYS A 59 -6.20 4.89 3.59
C CYS A 59 -7.24 5.96 3.24
N GLU A 60 -7.95 5.81 2.13
CA GLU A 60 -9.05 6.71 1.72
C GLU A 60 -10.43 6.07 1.89
#